data_AF-A0A442YFF2-F1
#
_entry.id   AF-A0A442YFF2-F1
#
_cell.length_a   1.000
_cell.length_b   1.000
_cell.length_c   1.000
_cell.angle_alpha   90.00
_cell.angle_beta   90.00
_cell.angle_gamma   90.00
#
_symmetry.space_group_name_H-M   'P 1'
#
loop_
_entity.id
_entity.type
_entity.pdbx_description
1 polymer ?
#
loop_
_entity_poly.entity_id
_entity_poly.type
_entity_poly.pdbx_seq_one_letter_code
_entity_poly.pdbx_strand_id
1 'polypeptide(L)'
;MSKNYQHLLCEPNRSPMPVTREVPSLTDVSPEYARVANRLTALVEREKQLDAEKLKISQAFSSWGPVADQDHKNRVEDIIAGKPFEPRSAAIQENRARLADIEEERRLGREAQYRLQNERAEEYRRASRLVCANFADEHRALAEKFYGILVAVAETRIAIGLLQLDIERSGASAIYLDDVGNDLLDGCLDRSGGLAQELRNGIRRGYLAADAMPEELR
;
A
#
# COMPACT_ATOMS: atom_id res chain seq x y z
N MET A 1 17.65 -13.19 57.76
CA MET A 1 16.36 -13.83 57.39
C MET A 1 16.14 -13.59 55.90
N SER A 2 16.60 -14.54 55.08
CA SER A 2 16.58 -14.46 53.62
C SER A 2 15.25 -14.99 53.12
N LYS A 3 14.47 -14.17 52.39
CA LYS A 3 13.26 -14.64 51.71
C LYS A 3 13.62 -14.95 50.25
N ASN A 4 13.54 -16.24 49.94
CA ASN A 4 13.62 -16.82 48.61
C ASN A 4 12.62 -16.18 47.65
N TYR A 5 13.12 -15.47 46.64
CA TYR A 5 12.41 -15.21 45.39
C TYR A 5 13.08 -16.04 44.29
N GLN A 6 12.79 -17.35 44.27
CA GLN A 6 13.40 -18.26 43.30
C GLN A 6 12.42 -19.15 42.53
N HIS A 7 11.13 -18.80 42.52
CA HIS A 7 10.17 -19.48 41.65
C HIS A 7 9.17 -18.48 41.09
N LEU A 8 9.47 -17.94 39.90
CA LEU A 8 8.46 -17.46 38.94
C LEU A 8 9.02 -17.26 37.50
N LEU A 9 10.22 -17.75 37.19
CA LEU A 9 10.80 -17.72 35.84
C LEU A 9 11.04 -19.14 35.32
N CYS A 10 9.96 -19.82 34.92
CA CYS A 10 9.98 -20.88 33.92
C CYS A 10 8.55 -21.38 33.65
N GLU A 11 7.91 -20.84 32.61
CA GLU A 11 7.18 -21.71 31.70
C GLU A 11 7.69 -21.44 30.27
N PRO A 12 8.36 -22.42 29.64
CA PRO A 12 8.81 -22.34 28.27
C PRO A 12 7.71 -22.91 27.36
N ASN A 13 6.82 -22.06 26.85
CA ASN A 13 6.04 -22.43 25.66
C ASN A 13 5.45 -21.21 24.94
N ARG A 14 6.31 -20.35 24.36
CA ARG A 14 5.85 -19.50 23.27
C ARG A 14 5.68 -20.39 22.05
N SER A 15 4.49 -20.98 21.90
CA SER A 15 4.05 -21.48 20.61
C SER A 15 4.38 -20.40 19.56
N PRO A 16 5.07 -20.73 18.45
CA PRO A 16 5.27 -19.77 17.38
C PRO A 16 3.87 -19.45 16.87
N MET A 17 3.36 -18.23 17.08
CA MET A 17 2.03 -17.84 16.59
C MET A 17 2.07 -17.88 15.06
N PRO A 18 1.46 -18.86 14.36
CA PRO A 18 1.22 -18.73 12.95
C PRO A 18 -0.25 -18.36 12.86
N VAL A 19 -0.61 -17.15 13.31
CA VAL A 19 -1.92 -16.65 12.92
C VAL A 19 -1.73 -16.15 11.49
N THR A 20 -1.73 -17.08 10.54
CA THR A 20 -2.11 -16.77 9.16
C THR A 20 -3.59 -16.38 9.22
N ARG A 21 -3.87 -15.20 9.78
CA ARG A 21 -5.19 -14.58 9.69
C ARG A 21 -5.40 -14.28 8.22
N GLU A 22 -6.49 -14.81 7.67
CA GLU A 22 -6.89 -14.42 6.33
C GLU A 22 -7.34 -12.97 6.37
N VAL A 23 -6.54 -12.10 5.75
CA VAL A 23 -6.92 -10.71 5.51
C VAL A 23 -7.82 -10.71 4.27
N PRO A 24 -9.08 -10.26 4.37
CA PRO A 24 -9.99 -10.29 3.24
C PRO A 24 -9.47 -9.39 2.13
N SER A 25 -9.71 -9.77 0.87
CA SER A 25 -9.29 -8.95 -0.25
C SER A 25 -10.15 -7.68 -0.33
N LEU A 26 -9.59 -6.61 -0.93
CA LEU A 26 -10.30 -5.35 -1.09
C LEU A 26 -11.57 -5.48 -1.96
N THR A 27 -11.57 -6.42 -2.90
CA THR A 27 -12.73 -6.70 -3.76
C THR A 27 -13.85 -7.41 -3.01
N ASP A 28 -13.53 -8.16 -1.96
CA ASP A 28 -14.53 -8.85 -1.14
C ASP A 28 -15.24 -7.89 -0.18
N VAL A 29 -14.52 -6.89 0.34
CA VAL A 29 -15.05 -5.93 1.30
C VAL A 29 -15.69 -4.68 0.66
N SER A 30 -15.35 -4.38 -0.60
CA SER A 30 -15.86 -3.20 -1.30
C SER A 30 -16.33 -3.54 -2.72
N PRO A 31 -17.67 -3.58 -2.94
CA PRO A 31 -18.25 -3.78 -4.26
C PRO A 31 -17.84 -2.71 -5.27
N GLU A 32 -17.65 -1.46 -4.81
CA GLU A 32 -17.22 -0.35 -5.66
C GLU A 32 -15.77 -0.52 -6.12
N TYR A 33 -14.87 -0.93 -5.21
CA TYR A 33 -13.50 -1.25 -5.58
C TYR A 33 -13.45 -2.42 -6.58
N ALA A 34 -14.26 -3.46 -6.37
CA ALA A 34 -14.39 -4.57 -7.31
C ALA A 34 -14.92 -4.11 -8.68
N ARG A 35 -15.93 -3.24 -8.72
CA ARG A 35 -16.49 -2.66 -9.96
C ARG A 35 -15.40 -1.94 -10.76
N VAL A 36 -14.64 -1.05 -10.11
CA VAL A 36 -13.59 -0.28 -10.77
C VAL A 36 -12.45 -1.18 -11.25
N ALA A 37 -12.02 -2.13 -10.42
CA ALA A 37 -10.98 -3.10 -10.78
C ALA A 37 -11.38 -3.95 -12.00
N ASN A 38 -12.61 -4.48 -12.01
CA ASN A 38 -13.14 -5.27 -13.13
C ASN A 38 -13.24 -4.44 -14.41
N ARG A 39 -13.65 -3.17 -14.31
CA ARG A 39 -13.77 -2.27 -15.47
C ARG A 39 -12.43 -1.91 -16.07
N LEU A 40 -11.39 -1.72 -15.25
CA LEU A 40 -10.02 -1.56 -15.72
C LEU A 40 -9.51 -2.81 -16.44
N THR A 41 -9.74 -4.01 -15.88
CA THR A 41 -9.38 -5.28 -16.53
C THR A 41 -10.06 -5.43 -17.89
N ALA A 42 -11.36 -5.09 -17.98
CA ALA A 42 -12.10 -5.14 -19.24
C ALA A 42 -11.54 -4.16 -20.30
N LEU A 43 -11.14 -2.94 -19.90
CA LEU A 43 -10.53 -1.97 -20.82
C LEU A 43 -9.15 -2.42 -21.30
N VAL A 44 -8.33 -3.02 -20.43
CA VAL A 44 -7.03 -3.58 -20.82
C VAL A 44 -7.22 -4.72 -21.82
N GLU A 45 -8.19 -5.59 -21.58
CA GLU A 45 -8.49 -6.69 -22.51
C GLU A 45 -9.03 -6.17 -23.86
N ARG A 46 -9.87 -5.14 -23.84
CA ARG A 46 -10.33 -4.48 -25.06
C ARG A 46 -9.19 -3.85 -25.84
N GLU A 47 -8.22 -3.22 -25.17
CA GLU A 47 -7.04 -2.65 -25.83
C GLU A 47 -6.19 -3.74 -26.52
N LYS A 48 -5.99 -4.90 -25.88
CA LYS A 48 -5.31 -6.04 -26.51
C LYS A 48 -6.04 -6.56 -27.75
N GLN A 49 -7.37 -6.61 -27.71
CA GLN A 49 -8.18 -7.01 -28.87
C GLN A 49 -8.02 -6.02 -30.03
N LEU A 50 -8.01 -4.71 -29.73
CA LEU A 50 -7.79 -3.65 -30.72
C LEU A 50 -6.37 -3.72 -31.30
N ASP A 51 -5.36 -4.03 -30.50
CA ASP A 51 -3.98 -4.23 -30.99
C ASP A 51 -3.88 -5.45 -31.91
N ALA A 52 -4.54 -6.56 -31.57
CA ALA A 52 -4.60 -7.74 -32.43
C ALA A 52 -5.33 -7.45 -33.75
N GLU A 53 -6.42 -6.68 -33.72
CA GLU A 53 -7.16 -6.25 -34.91
C GLU A 53 -6.33 -5.33 -35.81
N LYS A 54 -5.67 -4.32 -35.22
CA LYS A 54 -4.75 -3.42 -35.92
C LYS A 54 -3.62 -4.19 -36.60
N LEU A 55 -3.03 -5.17 -35.90
CA LEU A 55 -1.99 -6.02 -36.46
C LEU A 55 -2.48 -6.82 -37.67
N LYS A 56 -3.68 -7.43 -37.60
CA LYS A 56 -4.29 -8.16 -38.72
C LYS A 56 -4.51 -7.25 -39.93
N ILE A 57 -5.06 -6.05 -39.73
CA ILE A 57 -5.28 -5.09 -40.82
C ILE A 57 -3.93 -4.62 -41.40
N SER A 58 -2.93 -4.39 -40.56
CA SER A 58 -1.59 -3.97 -41.00
C SER A 58 -0.89 -5.08 -41.82
N GLN A 59 -1.01 -6.33 -41.41
CA GLN A 59 -0.52 -7.49 -42.17
C GLN A 59 -1.24 -7.64 -43.52
N ALA A 60 -2.56 -7.40 -43.56
CA ALA A 60 -3.32 -7.36 -44.80
C ALA A 60 -2.81 -6.25 -45.72
N PHE A 61 -2.41 -5.08 -45.21
CA PHE A 61 -1.77 -4.05 -46.03
C PHE A 61 -0.35 -4.42 -46.50
N SER A 62 0.45 -5.07 -45.65
CA SER A 62 1.81 -5.50 -46.02
C SER A 62 1.83 -6.56 -47.11
N SER A 63 0.86 -7.49 -47.12
CA SER A 63 0.73 -8.47 -48.21
C SER A 63 0.32 -7.84 -49.54
N TRP A 64 -0.14 -6.58 -49.51
CA TRP A 64 -0.47 -5.82 -50.71
C TRP A 64 0.72 -5.04 -51.25
N GLY A 65 1.84 -4.88 -50.53
CA GLY A 65 2.98 -4.05 -50.95
C GLY A 65 3.47 -4.28 -52.40
N PRO A 66 3.75 -5.53 -52.82
CA PRO A 66 4.16 -5.81 -54.20
C PRO A 66 3.07 -5.54 -55.25
N VAL A 67 1.81 -5.74 -54.87
CA VAL A 67 0.63 -5.52 -55.74
C VAL A 67 0.24 -4.04 -55.78
N ALA A 68 0.44 -3.30 -54.69
CA ALA A 68 0.08 -1.90 -54.52
C ALA A 68 1.06 -0.97 -55.22
N ASP A 69 2.35 -1.29 -55.24
CA ASP A 69 3.34 -0.54 -56.02
C ASP A 69 3.12 -0.74 -57.53
N GLN A 70 2.77 -1.96 -57.94
CA GLN A 70 2.42 -2.26 -59.33
C GLN A 70 1.07 -1.63 -59.72
N ASP A 71 0.05 -1.72 -58.86
CA ASP A 71 -1.25 -1.05 -59.04
C ASP A 71 -1.09 0.47 -59.10
N HIS A 72 -0.22 1.04 -58.26
CA HIS A 72 0.07 2.47 -58.28
C HIS A 72 0.73 2.89 -59.60
N LYS A 73 1.74 2.16 -60.07
CA LYS A 73 2.40 2.42 -61.38
C LYS A 73 1.41 2.31 -62.54
N ASN A 74 0.65 1.23 -62.59
CA ASN A 74 -0.36 1.00 -63.62
C ASN A 74 -1.42 2.12 -63.65
N ARG A 75 -1.83 2.62 -62.47
CA ARG A 75 -2.81 3.71 -62.37
C ARG A 75 -2.23 5.07 -62.75
N VAL A 76 -0.97 5.34 -62.44
CA VAL A 76 -0.28 6.54 -62.93
C VAL A 76 -0.20 6.51 -64.45
N GLU A 77 0.13 5.36 -65.04
CA GLU A 77 0.13 5.16 -66.50
C GLU A 77 -1.27 5.31 -67.11
N ASP A 78 -2.31 4.76 -66.47
CA ASP A 78 -3.70 4.88 -66.92
C ASP A 78 -4.21 6.33 -66.90
N ILE A 79 -3.82 7.12 -65.89
CA ILE A 79 -4.11 8.56 -65.82
C ILE A 79 -3.38 9.32 -66.93
N ILE A 80 -2.10 9.00 -67.17
CA ILE A 80 -1.31 9.59 -68.27
C ILE A 80 -1.93 9.23 -69.64
N ALA A 81 -2.48 8.02 -69.77
CA ALA A 81 -3.16 7.53 -70.97
C ALA A 81 -4.61 8.07 -71.14
N GLY A 82 -5.08 8.92 -70.22
CA GLY A 82 -6.39 9.57 -70.31
C GLY A 82 -7.59 8.67 -69.95
N LYS A 83 -7.35 7.55 -69.25
CA LYS A 83 -8.46 6.71 -68.74
C LYS A 83 -9.15 7.39 -67.55
N PRO A 84 -10.46 7.16 -67.36
CA PRO A 84 -11.19 7.70 -66.22
C PRO A 84 -10.61 7.18 -64.91
N PHE A 85 -10.50 8.07 -63.92
CA PHE A 85 -10.00 7.72 -62.59
C PHE A 85 -10.97 6.79 -61.88
N GLU A 86 -10.53 5.58 -61.57
CA GLU A 86 -11.24 4.68 -60.66
C GLU A 86 -10.74 4.88 -59.22
N PRO A 87 -11.60 5.00 -58.22
CA PRO A 87 -11.19 5.06 -56.81
C PRO A 87 -10.54 3.74 -56.36
N ARG A 88 -9.77 3.77 -55.26
CA ARG A 88 -9.19 2.55 -54.66
C ARG A 88 -10.29 1.54 -54.32
N SER A 89 -9.96 0.25 -54.35
CA SER A 89 -10.89 -0.82 -54.00
C SER A 89 -11.57 -0.54 -52.65
N ALA A 90 -12.87 -0.83 -52.56
CA ALA A 90 -13.69 -0.59 -51.38
C ALA A 90 -13.02 -1.15 -50.10
N ALA A 91 -12.39 -2.33 -50.22
CA ALA A 91 -11.63 -2.97 -49.14
C ALA A 91 -10.47 -2.12 -48.56
N ILE A 92 -9.76 -1.31 -49.37
CA ILE A 92 -8.73 -0.38 -48.83
C ILE A 92 -9.37 0.71 -48.01
N GLN A 93 -10.49 1.26 -48.51
CA GLN A 93 -11.17 2.37 -47.87
C GLN A 93 -11.81 1.92 -46.55
N GLU A 94 -12.44 0.74 -46.54
CA GLU A 94 -12.99 0.09 -45.35
C GLU A 94 -11.91 -0.21 -44.31
N ASN A 95 -10.77 -0.78 -44.71
CA ASN A 95 -9.66 -1.05 -43.79
C ASN A 95 -9.06 0.25 -43.22
N ARG A 96 -8.98 1.33 -44.01
CA ARG A 96 -8.52 2.64 -43.53
C ARG A 96 -9.50 3.27 -42.55
N ALA A 97 -10.80 3.22 -42.83
CA ALA A 97 -11.84 3.68 -41.92
C ALA A 97 -11.78 2.89 -40.60
N ARG A 98 -11.67 1.56 -40.66
CA ARG A 98 -11.56 0.72 -39.47
C ARG A 98 -10.32 1.02 -38.64
N LEU A 99 -9.17 1.31 -39.28
CA LEU A 99 -7.97 1.74 -38.55
C LEU A 99 -8.20 3.07 -37.82
N ALA A 100 -8.88 4.04 -38.45
CA ALA A 100 -9.20 5.30 -37.80
C ALA A 100 -10.13 5.08 -36.59
N ASP A 101 -11.15 4.23 -36.72
CA ASP A 101 -12.05 3.86 -35.63
C ASP A 101 -11.30 3.18 -34.48
N ILE A 102 -10.39 2.26 -34.79
CA ILE A 102 -9.54 1.58 -33.78
C ILE A 102 -8.69 2.59 -33.02
N GLU A 103 -8.05 3.55 -33.69
CA GLU A 103 -7.24 4.57 -33.01
C GLU A 103 -8.09 5.46 -32.10
N GLU A 104 -9.30 5.82 -32.54
CA GLU A 104 -10.23 6.60 -31.71
C GLU A 104 -10.74 5.80 -30.51
N GLU A 105 -11.12 4.54 -30.70
CA GLU A 105 -11.49 3.63 -29.60
C GLU A 105 -10.36 3.48 -28.58
N ARG A 106 -9.10 3.40 -29.04
CA ARG A 106 -7.92 3.35 -28.16
C ARG A 106 -7.72 4.65 -27.39
N ARG A 107 -7.85 5.80 -28.06
CA ARG A 107 -7.72 7.11 -27.41
C ARG A 107 -8.74 7.24 -26.28
N LEU A 108 -10.01 6.98 -26.57
CA LEU A 108 -11.10 7.00 -25.59
C LEU A 108 -10.89 5.95 -24.47
N GLY A 109 -10.42 4.75 -24.83
CA GLY A 109 -10.08 3.70 -23.88
C GLY A 109 -9.01 4.13 -22.88
N ARG A 110 -7.92 4.76 -23.35
CA ARG A 110 -6.84 5.28 -22.49
C ARG A 110 -7.33 6.41 -21.58
N GLU A 111 -8.16 7.30 -22.09
CA GLU A 111 -8.78 8.36 -21.27
C GLU A 111 -9.68 7.78 -20.17
N ALA A 112 -10.47 6.77 -20.49
CA ALA A 112 -11.30 6.07 -19.52
C ALA A 112 -10.45 5.32 -18.47
N GLN A 113 -9.38 4.63 -18.91
CA GLN A 113 -8.43 3.98 -18.00
C GLN A 113 -7.80 4.98 -17.02
N TYR A 114 -7.34 6.14 -17.50
CA TYR A 114 -6.76 7.18 -16.65
C TYR A 114 -7.73 7.65 -15.58
N ARG A 115 -8.99 7.94 -15.95
CA ARG A 115 -10.03 8.35 -14.99
C ARG A 115 -10.31 7.26 -13.96
N LEU A 116 -10.43 6.00 -14.41
CA LEU A 116 -10.69 4.86 -13.52
C LEU A 116 -9.50 4.56 -12.60
N GLN A 117 -8.26 4.85 -12.99
CA GLN A 117 -7.10 4.72 -12.10
C GLN A 117 -7.17 5.71 -10.93
N ASN A 118 -7.60 6.95 -11.19
CA ASN A 118 -7.81 7.95 -10.13
C ASN A 118 -8.94 7.52 -9.19
N GLU A 119 -10.09 7.08 -9.74
CA GLU A 119 -11.21 6.54 -8.96
C GLU A 119 -10.77 5.32 -8.12
N ARG A 120 -9.97 4.42 -8.70
CA ARG A 120 -9.42 3.26 -8.00
C ARG A 120 -8.57 3.65 -6.79
N ALA A 121 -7.78 4.71 -6.87
CA ALA A 121 -6.95 5.16 -5.75
C ALA A 121 -7.79 5.71 -4.57
N GLU A 122 -8.94 6.32 -4.87
CA GLU A 122 -9.92 6.73 -3.86
C GLU A 122 -10.63 5.53 -3.24
N GLU A 123 -11.14 4.64 -4.08
CA GLU A 123 -11.84 3.43 -3.62
C GLU A 123 -10.90 2.46 -2.88
N TYR A 124 -9.62 2.41 -3.25
CA TYR A 124 -8.60 1.69 -2.48
C TYR A 124 -8.53 2.20 -1.04
N ARG A 125 -8.46 3.52 -0.84
CA ARG A 125 -8.41 4.10 0.51
C ARG A 125 -9.68 3.80 1.30
N ARG A 126 -10.85 3.83 0.65
CA ARG A 126 -12.13 3.51 1.30
C ARG A 126 -12.22 2.03 1.67
N ALA A 127 -11.92 1.13 0.73
CA ALA A 127 -11.89 -0.31 0.96
C ALA A 127 -10.88 -0.72 2.04
N SER A 128 -9.68 -0.14 2.03
CA SER A 128 -8.66 -0.39 3.06
C SER A 128 -9.13 0.00 4.45
N ARG A 129 -9.90 1.09 4.62
CA ARG A 129 -10.50 1.44 5.91
C ARG A 129 -11.49 0.37 6.39
N LEU A 130 -12.27 -0.22 5.48
CA LEU A 130 -13.20 -1.31 5.82
C LEU A 130 -12.44 -2.57 6.27
N VAL A 131 -11.36 -2.93 5.56
CA VAL A 131 -10.48 -4.02 6.02
C VAL A 131 -9.92 -3.72 7.40
N CYS A 132 -9.34 -2.53 7.62
CA CYS A 132 -8.78 -2.16 8.91
C CYS A 132 -9.82 -2.15 10.03
N ALA A 133 -11.07 -1.76 9.74
CA ALA A 133 -12.15 -1.78 10.73
C ALA A 133 -12.41 -3.18 11.28
N ASN A 134 -12.25 -4.23 10.46
CA ASN A 134 -12.39 -5.63 10.91
C ASN A 134 -11.32 -6.04 11.94
N PHE A 135 -10.21 -5.30 12.04
CA PHE A 135 -9.11 -5.57 12.96
C PHE A 135 -8.96 -4.49 14.04
N ALA A 136 -9.90 -3.54 14.13
CA ALA A 136 -9.78 -2.40 15.05
C ALA A 136 -9.71 -2.84 16.52
N ASP A 137 -10.57 -3.79 16.92
CA ASP A 137 -10.61 -4.30 18.29
C ASP A 137 -9.36 -5.11 18.63
N GLU A 138 -8.87 -5.90 17.68
CA GLU A 138 -7.64 -6.67 17.86
C GLU A 138 -6.43 -5.75 18.02
N HIS A 139 -6.29 -4.77 17.11
CA HIS A 139 -5.25 -3.76 17.20
C HIS A 139 -5.33 -3.00 18.54
N ARG A 140 -6.54 -2.65 18.97
CA ARG A 140 -6.77 -1.99 20.26
C ARG A 140 -6.28 -2.87 21.42
N ALA A 141 -6.65 -4.14 21.47
CA ALA A 141 -6.21 -5.06 22.51
C ALA A 141 -4.67 -5.22 22.54
N LEU A 142 -4.03 -5.27 21.35
CA LEU A 142 -2.57 -5.32 21.25
C LEU A 142 -1.91 -4.01 21.71
N ALA A 143 -2.51 -2.86 21.39
CA ALA A 143 -2.03 -1.55 21.82
C ALA A 143 -2.16 -1.39 23.35
N GLU A 144 -3.31 -1.73 23.93
CA GLU A 144 -3.52 -1.73 25.39
C GLU A 144 -2.50 -2.64 26.09
N LYS A 145 -2.24 -3.83 25.55
CA LYS A 145 -1.19 -4.72 26.06
C LYS A 145 0.21 -4.11 25.95
N PHE A 146 0.56 -3.52 24.82
CA PHE A 146 1.85 -2.87 24.60
C PHE A 146 2.08 -1.74 25.60
N TYR A 147 1.10 -0.84 25.73
CA TYR A 147 1.20 0.29 26.64
C TYR A 147 1.18 -0.14 28.11
N GLY A 148 0.43 -1.18 28.48
CA GLY A 148 0.51 -1.76 29.82
C GLY A 148 1.90 -2.29 30.16
N ILE A 149 2.60 -2.91 29.21
CA ILE A 149 3.99 -3.33 29.38
C ILE A 149 4.91 -2.11 29.54
N LEU A 150 4.69 -1.04 28.76
CA LEU A 150 5.47 0.19 28.88
C LEU A 150 5.33 0.84 30.27
N VAL A 151 4.16 0.78 30.90
CA VAL A 151 3.97 1.26 32.28
C VAL A 151 4.85 0.46 33.25
N ALA A 152 4.86 -0.87 33.17
CA ALA A 152 5.72 -1.71 34.02
C ALA A 152 7.23 -1.46 33.78
N VAL A 153 7.60 -1.19 32.53
CA VAL A 153 8.97 -0.74 32.19
C VAL A 153 9.26 0.60 32.84
N ALA A 154 8.32 1.54 32.80
CA ALA A 154 8.48 2.85 33.41
C ALA A 154 8.72 2.78 34.92
N GLU A 155 7.91 1.99 35.64
CA GLU A 155 8.09 1.77 37.08
C GLU A 155 9.49 1.24 37.41
N THR A 156 9.98 0.28 36.62
CA THR A 156 11.32 -0.29 36.80
C THR A 156 12.41 0.76 36.53
N ARG A 157 12.27 1.56 35.47
CA ARG A 157 13.25 2.60 35.12
C ARG A 157 13.25 3.74 36.14
N ILE A 158 12.09 4.14 36.65
CA ILE A 158 11.99 5.11 37.75
C ILE A 158 12.75 4.59 38.97
N ALA A 159 12.57 3.31 39.34
CA ALA A 159 13.31 2.72 40.45
C ALA A 159 14.85 2.74 40.23
N ILE A 160 15.31 2.50 39.00
CA ILE A 160 16.74 2.64 38.63
C ILE A 160 17.21 4.08 38.79
N GLY A 161 16.46 5.06 38.26
CA GLY A 161 16.81 6.47 38.37
C GLY A 161 16.84 6.97 39.82
N LEU A 162 15.89 6.53 40.64
CA LEU A 162 15.87 6.83 42.08
C LEU A 162 17.07 6.22 42.81
N LEU A 163 17.44 4.97 42.48
CA LEU A 163 18.66 4.34 43.01
C LEU A 163 19.92 5.13 42.64
N GLN A 164 20.04 5.56 41.38
CA GLN A 164 21.16 6.40 40.94
C GLN A 164 21.22 7.71 41.74
N LEU A 165 20.08 8.37 41.94
CA LEU A 165 20.00 9.58 42.77
C LEU A 165 20.42 9.33 44.22
N ASP A 166 20.03 8.21 44.82
CA ASP A 166 20.39 7.88 46.19
C ASP A 166 21.89 7.59 46.33
N ILE A 167 22.51 6.95 45.32
CA ILE A 167 23.97 6.75 45.25
C ILE A 167 24.70 8.10 45.16
N GLU A 168 24.28 8.97 44.24
CA GLU A 168 24.86 10.32 44.08
C GLU A 168 24.70 11.15 45.37
N ARG A 169 23.54 11.07 46.03
CA ARG A 169 23.29 11.74 47.32
C ARG A 169 24.18 11.21 48.45
N SER A 170 24.62 9.96 48.38
CA SER A 170 25.57 9.38 49.34
C SER A 170 27.02 9.85 49.11
N GLY A 171 27.29 10.59 48.03
CA GLY A 171 28.63 11.06 47.64
C GLY A 171 29.41 10.08 46.76
N ALA A 172 28.77 8.99 46.30
CA ALA A 172 29.34 8.05 45.35
C ALA A 172 28.82 8.34 43.93
N SER A 173 29.65 8.13 42.91
CA SER A 173 29.22 8.35 41.52
C SER A 173 28.46 7.15 40.96
N ALA A 174 27.28 7.40 40.41
CA ALA A 174 26.41 6.43 39.76
C ALA A 174 26.76 6.21 38.27
N ILE A 175 27.77 6.89 37.71
CA ILE A 175 28.16 6.79 36.29
C ILE A 175 28.55 5.37 35.85
N TYR A 176 28.88 4.50 36.81
CA TYR A 176 29.26 3.10 36.57
C TYR A 176 28.07 2.15 36.56
N LEU A 177 26.85 2.64 36.76
CA LEU A 177 25.63 1.88 36.55
C LEU A 177 25.14 2.09 35.12
N ASP A 178 24.92 1.00 34.40
CA ASP A 178 24.35 1.05 33.05
C ASP A 178 22.94 1.67 33.08
N ASP A 179 22.69 2.64 32.20
CA ASP A 179 21.35 3.21 32.02
C ASP A 179 20.55 2.31 31.07
N VAL A 180 19.88 1.31 31.66
CA VAL A 180 19.16 0.27 30.92
C VAL A 180 18.07 0.89 30.04
N GLY A 181 18.25 0.75 28.72
CA GLY A 181 17.28 1.19 27.73
C GLY A 181 17.31 2.69 27.41
N ASN A 182 18.34 3.43 27.83
CA ASN A 182 18.48 4.86 27.56
C ASN A 182 18.39 5.18 26.06
N ASP A 183 19.08 4.41 25.21
CA ASP A 183 19.06 4.61 23.75
C ASP A 183 17.67 4.49 23.11
N LEU A 184 16.73 3.82 23.78
CA LEU A 184 15.37 3.61 23.29
C LEU A 184 14.35 4.56 23.92
N LEU A 185 14.57 4.94 25.18
CA LEU A 185 13.54 5.51 26.05
C LEU A 185 13.99 6.80 26.76
N ASP A 186 15.18 7.31 26.43
CA ASP A 186 15.88 8.44 27.06
C ASP A 186 16.08 8.24 28.58
N GLY A 187 16.46 9.28 29.33
CA GLY A 187 16.82 9.16 30.74
C GLY A 187 15.69 8.61 31.63
N CYS A 188 16.06 7.81 32.65
CA CYS A 188 15.10 7.13 33.55
C CYS A 188 14.07 8.04 34.24
N LEU A 189 14.43 9.30 34.54
CA LEU A 189 13.56 10.29 35.19
C LEU A 189 13.26 11.50 34.27
N ASP A 190 13.54 11.38 32.97
CA ASP A 190 13.28 12.46 32.03
C ASP A 190 11.79 12.55 31.69
N ARG A 191 11.14 13.59 32.24
CA ARG A 191 9.72 13.89 31.99
C ARG A 191 9.42 14.27 30.56
N SER A 192 10.43 14.66 29.79
CA SER A 192 10.33 14.99 28.36
C SER A 192 10.87 13.88 27.46
N GLY A 193 11.43 12.81 28.02
CA GLY A 193 12.04 11.71 27.28
C GLY A 193 11.03 10.81 26.57
N GLY A 194 11.53 9.94 25.71
CA GLY A 194 10.77 9.04 24.86
C GLY A 194 9.76 8.19 25.63
N LEU A 195 10.13 7.67 26.80
CA LEU A 195 9.21 6.91 27.65
C LEU A 195 8.00 7.74 28.10
N ALA A 196 8.25 8.95 28.64
CA ALA A 196 7.18 9.83 29.12
C ALA A 196 6.30 10.29 27.96
N GLN A 197 6.87 10.58 26.79
CA GLN A 197 6.12 10.91 25.58
C GLN A 197 5.24 9.75 25.09
N GLU A 198 5.76 8.52 25.10
CA GLU A 198 4.99 7.36 24.69
C GLU A 198 3.85 7.03 25.65
N LEU A 199 4.03 7.16 26.96
CA LEU A 199 2.94 7.01 27.92
C LEU A 199 1.84 8.07 27.70
N ARG A 200 2.22 9.33 27.46
CA ARG A 200 1.26 10.39 27.08
C ARG A 200 0.55 10.07 25.76
N ASN A 201 1.24 9.46 24.80
CA ASN A 201 0.63 8.99 23.55
C ASN A 201 -0.40 7.89 23.80
N GLY A 202 -0.10 6.93 24.66
CA GLY A 202 -1.02 5.87 25.09
C GLY A 202 -2.30 6.45 25.72
N ILE A 203 -2.16 7.43 26.62
CA ILE A 203 -3.29 8.13 27.25
C ILE A 203 -4.10 8.91 26.22
N ARG A 204 -3.46 9.75 25.42
CA ARG A 204 -4.11 10.58 24.40
C ARG A 204 -4.90 9.76 23.39
N ARG A 205 -4.41 8.57 23.05
CA ARG A 205 -5.07 7.64 22.12
C ARG A 205 -6.10 6.72 22.81
N GLY A 206 -6.24 6.80 24.14
CA GLY A 206 -7.22 6.04 24.90
C GLY A 206 -6.87 4.57 25.14
N TYR A 207 -5.59 4.21 25.03
CA TYR A 207 -5.07 2.86 25.34
C TYR A 207 -4.58 2.72 26.79
N LEU A 208 -4.39 3.84 27.48
CA LEU A 208 -4.07 3.90 28.91
C LEU A 208 -5.02 4.86 29.61
N ALA A 209 -5.32 4.58 30.88
CA ALA A 209 -5.96 5.52 31.77
C ALA A 209 -4.97 6.62 32.21
N ALA A 210 -5.47 7.81 32.52
CA ALA A 210 -4.61 8.96 32.85
C ALA A 210 -3.81 8.75 34.15
N ASP A 211 -4.35 7.99 35.09
CA ASP A 211 -3.71 7.63 36.36
C ASP A 211 -2.65 6.54 36.22
N ALA A 212 -2.61 5.81 35.10
CA ALA A 212 -1.59 4.79 34.81
C ALA A 212 -0.20 5.37 34.57
N MET A 213 -0.07 6.68 34.36
CA MET A 213 1.24 7.34 34.24
C MET A 213 1.86 7.55 35.62
N PRO A 214 3.09 7.03 35.87
CA PRO A 214 3.80 7.27 37.13
C PRO A 214 4.04 8.76 37.41
N GLU A 215 3.95 9.17 38.67
CA GLU A 215 4.01 10.58 39.08
C GLU A 215 5.34 11.25 38.72
N GLU A 216 6.44 10.51 38.78
CA GLU A 216 7.78 10.98 38.49
C GLU A 216 7.93 11.43 37.03
N LEU A 217 7.11 10.88 36.13
CA LEU A 217 7.13 11.15 34.68
C LEU A 217 6.03 12.10 34.21
N ARG A 218 5.04 12.44 35.07
CA ARG A 218 3.91 13.32 34.68
C ARG A 218 4.38 14.69 34.22
#